data_AF-A0A8C4NJK1-F1
#
_entry.id   AF-A0A8C4NJK1-F1
#
_cell.length_a   1.000
_cell.length_b   1.000
_cell.length_c   1.000
_cell.angle_alpha   90.00
_cell.angle_beta   90.00
_cell.angle_gamma   90.00
#
_symmetry.space_group_name_H-M   'P 1'
#
loop_
_entity.id
_entity.type
_entity.pdbx_description
1 polymer ?
#
loop_
_entity_poly.entity_id
_entity_poly.type
_entity_poly.pdbx_seq_one_letter_code
_entity_poly.pdbx_strand_id
1 'polypeptide(L)'
;MYADLGELQTNLCVLHPALLLGLDATALSQMWCMLEQLQVRHITPREVVEHHVIPEFRSGAWKEKPKALVQIYLRYLESQWESDESVCDLETLRGILPVMTNCGFRCPATESTYFTPKYLNQVDLPRDLPGADWALVDDGYAKNQKEVKNWRRFLEILGVRDLPIVHKVRLNYTKSDLVRESPFTKYPRKFEIQIFHPTLAVDLSVQDVKYLATMLGQSF
;
A
#
# COMPACT_ATOMS: atom_id res chain seq x y z
N MET A 1 4.83 -3.87 22.51
CA MET A 1 4.30 -3.10 21.37
C MET A 1 5.08 -1.77 21.16
N TYR A 2 6.40 -1.76 21.40
CA TYR A 2 7.24 -0.54 21.37
C TYR A 2 8.51 -0.66 20.51
N ALA A 3 8.80 -1.83 19.95
CA ALA A 3 10.04 -2.04 19.18
C ALA A 3 10.06 -1.24 17.85
N ASP A 4 8.90 -1.13 17.18
CA ASP A 4 8.80 -0.47 15.86
C ASP A 4 9.03 1.05 15.91
N LEU A 5 8.68 1.72 17.01
CA LEU A 5 8.88 3.17 17.17
C LEU A 5 10.35 3.53 17.44
N GLY A 6 11.14 2.59 18.00
CA GLY A 6 12.56 2.81 18.28
C GLY A 6 13.39 2.99 17.01
N GLU A 7 13.09 2.26 15.93
CA GLU A 7 13.76 2.40 14.64
C GLU A 7 13.41 3.74 13.97
N LEU A 8 12.16 4.19 14.12
CA LEU A 8 11.73 5.52 13.67
C LEU A 8 12.47 6.64 14.44
N GLN A 9 12.55 6.51 15.77
CA GLN A 9 13.24 7.45 16.67
C GLN A 9 14.77 7.43 16.55
N THR A 10 15.35 6.39 15.94
CA THR A 10 16.79 6.37 15.64
C THR A 10 17.08 7.03 14.30
N ASN A 11 16.14 6.94 13.35
CA ASN A 11 16.23 7.62 12.04
C ASN A 11 15.94 9.12 12.15
N LEU A 12 14.94 9.49 12.93
CA LEU A 12 14.67 10.87 13.30
C LEU A 12 15.61 11.17 14.47
N CYS A 13 16.57 12.10 14.39
CA CYS A 13 17.46 12.43 15.52
C CYS A 13 16.68 13.02 16.72
N VAL A 14 15.90 12.19 17.43
CA VAL A 14 14.92 12.57 18.45
C VAL A 14 15.45 12.19 19.82
N LEU A 15 15.18 13.05 20.80
CA LEU A 15 15.51 12.77 22.19
C LEU A 15 14.69 11.59 22.69
N HIS A 16 15.37 10.59 23.26
CA HIS A 16 14.68 9.42 23.77
C HIS A 16 13.76 9.81 24.93
N PRO A 17 12.47 9.39 24.94
CA PRO A 17 11.50 9.81 25.95
C PRO A 17 11.92 9.48 27.39
N ALA A 18 12.75 8.45 27.57
CA ALA A 18 13.28 8.09 28.90
C ALA A 18 14.18 9.16 29.54
N LEU A 19 14.74 10.10 28.76
CA LEU A 19 15.44 11.26 29.32
C LEU A 19 14.48 12.19 30.08
N LEU A 20 13.18 12.11 29.78
CA LEU A 20 12.13 12.94 30.37
C LEU A 20 11.35 12.19 31.46
N LEU A 21 11.54 10.87 31.59
CA LEU A 21 10.85 10.04 32.57
C LEU A 21 11.49 10.21 33.96
N GLY A 22 10.68 10.58 34.95
CA GLY A 22 11.11 10.76 36.34
C GLY A 22 11.39 12.21 36.75
N LEU A 23 11.19 13.17 35.85
CA LEU A 23 11.24 14.60 36.17
C LEU A 23 9.88 15.07 36.67
N ASP A 24 9.89 15.92 37.70
CA ASP A 24 8.68 16.62 38.12
C ASP A 24 8.28 17.70 37.09
N ALA A 25 7.07 18.24 37.21
CA ALA A 25 6.53 19.20 36.23
C ALA A 25 7.41 20.46 36.06
N THR A 26 8.11 20.87 37.13
CA THR A 26 8.98 22.05 37.13
C THR A 26 10.30 21.75 36.40
N ALA A 27 10.93 20.63 36.69
CA ALA A 27 12.17 20.20 36.04
C ALA A 27 11.94 19.85 34.56
N LEU A 28 10.78 19.26 34.24
CA LEU A 28 10.37 19.03 32.86
C LEU A 28 10.26 20.36 32.08
N SER A 29 9.64 21.38 32.67
CA SER A 29 9.49 22.69 32.03
C SER A 29 10.82 23.40 31.82
N GLN A 30 11.73 23.34 32.80
CA GLN A 30 13.07 23.94 32.67
C GLN A 30 13.92 23.26 31.61
N MET A 31 13.87 21.93 31.56
CA MET A 31 14.57 21.15 30.56
C MET A 31 14.02 21.43 29.16
N TRP A 32 12.70 21.56 28.98
CA TRP A 32 12.13 21.99 27.69
C TRP A 32 12.66 23.36 27.26
N CYS A 33 12.71 24.35 28.16
CA CYS A 33 13.32 25.65 27.85
C CYS A 33 14.81 25.53 27.47
N MET A 34 15.58 24.67 28.14
CA MET A 34 16.99 24.44 27.77
C MET A 34 17.13 23.77 26.40
N LEU A 35 16.27 22.79 26.10
CA LEU A 35 16.25 22.12 24.81
C LEU A 35 15.88 23.10 23.69
N GLU A 36 14.91 23.97 23.90
CA GLU A 36 14.56 25.07 22.98
C GLU A 36 15.74 26.03 22.77
N GLN A 37 16.48 26.38 23.82
CA GLN A 37 17.69 27.20 23.72
C GLN A 37 18.82 26.51 22.94
N LEU A 38 18.89 25.18 23.00
CA LEU A 38 19.79 24.35 22.19
C LEU A 38 19.26 24.11 20.76
N GLN A 39 18.20 24.83 20.36
CA GLN A 39 17.53 24.71 19.06
C GLN A 39 16.90 23.33 18.81
N VAL A 40 16.68 22.53 19.85
CA VAL A 40 15.91 21.29 19.76
C VAL A 40 14.44 21.69 19.66
N ARG A 41 13.86 21.49 18.48
CA ARG A 41 12.46 21.82 18.23
C ARG A 41 11.55 20.66 18.61
N HIS A 42 10.40 20.99 19.17
CA HIS A 42 9.30 20.05 19.31
C HIS A 42 8.81 19.69 17.90
N ILE A 43 8.94 18.43 17.51
CA ILE A 43 8.48 17.97 16.18
C ILE A 43 7.08 17.39 16.37
N THR A 44 6.10 18.02 15.77
CA THR A 44 4.72 17.50 15.70
C THR A 44 4.65 16.30 14.75
N PRO A 45 3.68 15.39 14.91
CA PRO A 45 3.52 14.27 13.98
C PRO A 45 3.37 14.71 12.52
N ARG A 46 2.71 15.83 12.30
CA ARG A 46 2.60 16.47 10.98
C ARG A 46 3.97 16.89 10.42
N GLU A 47 4.82 17.51 11.22
CA GLU A 47 6.17 17.89 10.79
C GLU A 47 7.05 16.66 10.52
N VAL A 48 6.86 15.55 11.27
CA VAL A 48 7.54 14.27 10.95
C VAL A 48 7.12 13.78 9.56
N VAL A 49 5.82 13.79 9.28
CA VAL A 49 5.30 13.36 7.97
C VAL A 49 5.81 14.28 6.85
N GLU A 50 5.65 15.59 7.01
CA GLU A 50 5.99 16.59 5.98
C GLU A 50 7.50 16.70 5.71
N HIS A 51 8.35 16.67 6.74
CA HIS A 51 9.78 16.94 6.59
C HIS A 51 10.66 15.68 6.54
N HIS A 52 10.17 14.53 7.01
CA HIS A 52 10.96 13.30 7.02
C HIS A 52 10.35 12.19 6.17
N VAL A 53 9.06 11.89 6.36
CA VAL A 53 8.45 10.72 5.67
C VAL A 53 8.20 11.01 4.19
N ILE A 54 7.54 12.12 3.86
CA ILE A 54 7.20 12.48 2.47
C ILE A 54 8.47 12.70 1.61
N PRO A 55 9.50 13.42 2.05
CA PRO A 55 10.71 13.63 1.25
C PRO A 55 11.48 12.33 0.96
N GLU A 56 11.50 11.40 1.91
CA GLU A 56 12.08 10.06 1.74
C GLU A 56 11.37 9.28 0.62
N PHE A 57 10.03 9.34 0.58
CA PHE A 57 9.26 8.71 -0.49
C PHE A 57 9.43 9.40 -1.85
N ARG A 58 9.45 10.74 -1.89
CA ARG A 58 9.63 11.52 -3.12
C ARG A 58 11.02 11.39 -3.73
N SER A 59 12.06 11.38 -2.91
CA SER A 59 13.45 11.24 -3.38
C SER A 59 13.79 9.82 -3.83
N GLY A 60 13.00 8.83 -3.41
CA GLY A 60 13.25 7.42 -3.70
C GLY A 60 14.29 6.78 -2.77
N ALA A 61 14.81 7.52 -1.79
CA ALA A 61 15.80 7.03 -0.81
C ALA A 61 15.27 5.83 0.01
N TRP A 62 13.94 5.71 0.16
CA TRP A 62 13.29 4.55 0.76
C TRP A 62 13.66 3.20 0.12
N LYS A 63 14.09 3.17 -1.16
CA LYS A 63 14.46 1.94 -1.87
C LYS A 63 15.74 1.29 -1.33
N GLU A 64 16.62 2.10 -0.75
CA GLU A 64 17.88 1.62 -0.15
C GLU A 64 17.71 1.23 1.32
N LYS A 65 16.56 1.57 1.93
CA LYS A 65 16.27 1.26 3.32
C LYS A 65 15.79 -0.18 3.51
N PRO A 66 15.98 -0.76 4.71
CA PRO A 66 15.40 -2.05 5.05
C PRO A 66 13.88 -2.04 4.87
N LYS A 67 13.33 -3.14 4.34
CA LYS A 67 11.87 -3.26 4.10
C LYS A 67 11.03 -3.02 5.36
N ALA A 68 11.53 -3.47 6.51
CA ALA A 68 10.89 -3.27 7.81
C ALA A 68 10.71 -1.77 8.13
N LEU A 69 11.73 -0.94 7.84
CA LEU A 69 11.67 0.50 8.11
C LEU A 69 10.62 1.21 7.23
N VAL A 70 10.50 0.79 5.96
CA VAL A 70 9.46 1.33 5.06
C VAL A 70 8.06 0.93 5.55
N GLN A 71 7.88 -0.29 6.03
CA GLN A 71 6.63 -0.73 6.66
C GLN A 71 6.32 0.07 7.94
N ILE A 72 7.34 0.42 8.73
CA ILE A 72 7.19 1.27 9.91
C ILE A 72 6.73 2.68 9.52
N TYR A 73 7.30 3.27 8.46
CA TYR A 73 6.82 4.58 7.96
C TYR A 73 5.35 4.54 7.55
N LEU A 74 4.92 3.49 6.83
CA LEU A 74 3.53 3.34 6.42
C LEU A 74 2.60 3.14 7.63
N ARG A 75 3.02 2.35 8.62
CA ARG A 75 2.26 2.16 9.87
C ARG A 75 2.16 3.44 10.68
N TYR A 76 3.21 4.24 10.70
CA TYR A 76 3.18 5.55 11.33
C TYR A 76 2.19 6.47 10.62
N LEU A 77 2.22 6.54 9.28
CA LEU A 77 1.27 7.32 8.49
C LEU A 77 -0.18 6.90 8.74
N GLU A 78 -0.47 5.61 8.70
CA GLU A 78 -1.81 5.07 8.94
C GLU A 78 -2.31 5.42 10.34
N SER A 79 -1.47 5.25 11.37
CA SER A 79 -1.83 5.60 12.75
C SER A 79 -2.05 7.10 12.98
N GLN A 80 -1.25 7.96 12.35
CA GLN A 80 -1.43 9.41 12.45
C GLN A 80 -2.67 9.86 11.69
N TRP A 81 -2.92 9.29 10.52
CA TRP A 81 -4.11 9.59 9.72
C TRP A 81 -5.41 9.10 10.38
N GLU A 82 -5.40 7.93 11.04
CA GLU A 82 -6.55 7.48 11.86
C GLU A 82 -6.86 8.46 12.99
N SER A 83 -5.82 9.03 13.61
CA SER A 83 -5.97 9.96 14.72
C SER A 83 -6.44 11.34 14.27
N ASP A 84 -5.91 11.83 13.15
CA ASP A 84 -6.27 13.11 12.55
C ASP A 84 -6.02 13.06 11.03
N GLU A 85 -7.11 12.98 10.26
CA GLU A 85 -7.05 12.91 8.80
C GLU A 85 -6.38 14.16 8.17
N SER A 86 -6.32 15.30 8.88
CA SER A 86 -5.69 16.54 8.41
C SER A 86 -4.16 16.54 8.47
N VAL A 87 -3.57 15.57 9.17
CA VAL A 87 -2.11 15.42 9.30
C VAL A 87 -1.48 15.04 7.97
N CYS A 88 -2.23 14.33 7.11
CA CYS A 88 -1.68 13.74 5.90
C CYS A 88 -2.72 13.69 4.78
N ASP A 89 -2.50 14.46 3.71
CA ASP A 89 -3.32 14.41 2.50
C ASP A 89 -2.95 13.19 1.64
N LEU A 90 -3.58 12.05 1.92
CA LEU A 90 -3.32 10.78 1.24
C LEU A 90 -3.62 10.83 -0.26
N GLU A 91 -4.54 11.68 -0.73
CA GLU A 91 -4.84 11.78 -2.16
C GLU A 91 -3.64 12.28 -2.96
N THR A 92 -2.92 13.26 -2.41
CA THR A 92 -1.69 13.76 -3.04
C THR A 92 -0.53 12.79 -2.96
N LEU A 93 -0.53 11.92 -1.95
CA LEU A 93 0.57 10.97 -1.67
C LEU A 93 0.39 9.60 -2.31
N ARG A 94 -0.82 9.28 -2.78
CA ARG A 94 -1.11 7.97 -3.41
C ARG A 94 -0.14 7.60 -4.52
N GLY A 95 0.36 8.59 -5.27
CA GLY A 95 1.30 8.40 -6.38
C GLY A 95 2.75 8.16 -5.99
N ILE A 96 3.10 8.32 -4.71
CA ILE A 96 4.47 8.18 -4.22
C ILE A 96 4.61 7.10 -3.15
N LEU A 97 3.53 6.73 -2.46
CA LEU A 97 3.58 5.78 -1.36
C LEU A 97 3.59 4.34 -1.89
N PRO A 98 4.70 3.59 -1.66
CA PRO A 98 4.74 2.18 -1.99
C PRO A 98 4.02 1.36 -0.92
N VAL A 99 3.39 0.27 -1.32
CA VAL A 99 2.80 -0.74 -0.46
C VAL A 99 3.53 -2.05 -0.66
N MET A 100 3.81 -2.77 0.43
CA MET A 100 4.42 -4.09 0.39
C MET A 100 3.40 -5.09 -0.17
N THR A 101 3.83 -5.84 -1.18
CA THR A 101 3.07 -6.90 -1.82
C THR A 101 3.88 -8.20 -1.84
N ASN A 102 3.25 -9.30 -2.22
CA ASN A 102 3.93 -10.56 -2.55
C ASN A 102 5.01 -10.42 -3.65
N CYS A 103 4.96 -9.37 -4.47
CA CYS A 103 5.99 -9.05 -5.48
C CYS A 103 7.00 -7.98 -5.02
N GLY A 104 7.02 -7.62 -3.73
CA GLY A 104 7.80 -6.50 -3.20
C GLY A 104 7.02 -5.19 -3.12
N PHE A 105 7.71 -4.06 -3.01
CA PHE A 105 7.06 -2.75 -2.90
C PHE A 105 6.55 -2.29 -4.26
N ARG A 106 5.25 -1.97 -4.34
CA ARG A 106 4.59 -1.42 -5.53
C ARG A 106 3.77 -0.19 -5.16
N CYS A 107 3.63 0.78 -6.06
CA CYS A 107 2.78 1.95 -5.82
C CYS A 107 1.36 1.69 -6.34
N PRO A 108 0.33 1.57 -5.48
CA PRO A 108 -1.01 1.18 -5.93
C PRO A 108 -1.69 2.16 -6.89
N ALA A 109 -1.27 3.43 -6.87
CA ALA A 109 -1.78 4.44 -7.80
C ALA A 109 -1.29 4.25 -9.24
N THR A 110 -0.13 3.60 -9.45
CA THR A 110 0.51 3.39 -10.76
C THR A 110 0.67 1.93 -11.13
N GLU A 111 0.47 1.01 -10.18
CA GLU A 111 0.61 -0.43 -10.36
C GLU A 111 -0.61 -1.15 -9.76
N SER A 112 -1.13 -2.14 -10.48
CA SER A 112 -2.32 -2.88 -10.05
C SER A 112 -2.01 -3.68 -8.81
N THR A 113 -2.62 -3.29 -7.70
CA THR A 113 -2.40 -3.91 -6.40
C THR A 113 -3.76 -4.27 -5.81
N TYR A 114 -3.87 -5.49 -5.27
CA TYR A 114 -5.15 -6.06 -4.85
C TYR A 114 -5.19 -6.49 -3.40
N PHE A 115 -6.37 -6.42 -2.80
CA PHE A 115 -6.60 -6.93 -1.45
C PHE A 115 -6.65 -8.45 -1.41
N THR A 116 -6.05 -9.02 -0.37
CA THR A 116 -6.27 -10.43 0.01
C THR A 116 -7.60 -10.59 0.75
N PRO A 117 -8.14 -11.82 0.89
CA PRO A 117 -9.32 -12.08 1.71
C PRO A 117 -9.17 -11.64 3.17
N LYS A 118 -7.94 -11.54 3.68
CA LYS A 118 -7.65 -11.02 5.03
C LYS A 118 -8.11 -9.57 5.22
N TYR A 119 -8.11 -8.79 4.15
CA TYR A 119 -8.61 -7.40 4.13
C TYR A 119 -10.09 -7.30 3.75
N LEU A 120 -10.87 -8.35 4.02
CA LEU A 120 -12.31 -8.40 3.75
C LEU A 120 -12.67 -8.36 2.25
N ASN A 121 -11.74 -8.74 1.38
CA ASN A 121 -12.05 -8.98 -0.02
C ASN A 121 -12.90 -10.26 -0.15
N GLN A 122 -13.99 -10.19 -0.92
CA GLN A 122 -14.91 -11.31 -1.13
C GLN A 122 -14.39 -12.32 -2.17
N VAL A 123 -13.38 -11.93 -2.95
CA VAL A 123 -12.79 -12.74 -4.01
C VAL A 123 -11.35 -13.06 -3.66
N ASP A 124 -10.99 -14.32 -3.81
CA ASP A 124 -9.62 -14.79 -3.68
C ASP A 124 -9.02 -14.87 -5.09
N LEU A 125 -8.39 -13.79 -5.56
CA LEU A 125 -7.94 -13.68 -6.96
C LEU A 125 -7.03 -14.83 -7.43
N PRO A 126 -5.99 -15.27 -6.67
CA PRO A 126 -5.22 -16.46 -7.04
C PRO A 126 -6.05 -17.73 -7.20
N ARG A 127 -7.08 -17.90 -6.37
CA ARG A 127 -7.90 -19.12 -6.36
C ARG A 127 -9.02 -19.07 -7.39
N ASP A 128 -9.70 -17.94 -7.49
CA ASP A 128 -10.90 -17.74 -8.31
C ASP A 128 -10.54 -17.34 -9.76
N LEU A 129 -9.38 -16.72 -9.98
CA LEU A 129 -8.82 -16.40 -11.31
C LEU A 129 -7.36 -16.91 -11.45
N PRO A 130 -7.15 -18.23 -11.44
CA PRO A 130 -5.83 -18.81 -11.63
C PRO A 130 -5.35 -18.60 -13.07
N GLY A 131 -4.14 -18.08 -13.23
CA GLY A 131 -3.51 -17.86 -14.56
C GLY A 131 -2.89 -16.48 -14.76
N ALA A 132 -3.03 -15.57 -13.79
CA ALA A 132 -2.33 -14.29 -13.75
C ALA A 132 -1.53 -14.16 -12.44
N ASP A 133 -0.39 -13.47 -12.53
CA ASP A 133 0.43 -13.14 -11.36
C ASP A 133 -0.14 -11.89 -10.68
N TRP A 134 -0.97 -12.10 -9.66
CA TRP A 134 -1.60 -11.03 -8.89
C TRP A 134 -0.63 -10.41 -7.89
N ALA A 135 -0.48 -9.08 -7.93
CA ALA A 135 0.21 -8.35 -6.88
C ALA A 135 -0.75 -8.09 -5.71
N LEU A 136 -0.61 -8.88 -4.66
CA LEU A 136 -1.47 -8.86 -3.48
C LEU A 136 -0.79 -8.14 -2.33
N VAL A 137 -1.53 -7.29 -1.62
CA VAL A 137 -1.03 -6.62 -0.40
C VAL A 137 -0.56 -7.64 0.62
N ASP A 138 0.58 -7.36 1.25
CA ASP A 138 1.15 -8.18 2.30
C ASP A 138 0.23 -8.22 3.53
N ASP A 139 -0.05 -9.43 4.02
CA ASP A 139 -0.93 -9.63 5.18
C ASP A 139 -0.31 -9.13 6.50
N GLY A 140 0.96 -8.70 6.53
CA GLY A 140 1.69 -8.26 7.72
C GLY A 140 1.32 -6.87 8.24
N TYR A 141 0.52 -6.08 7.51
CA TYR A 141 0.14 -4.74 7.98
C TYR A 141 -0.84 -4.78 9.16
N ALA A 142 -1.92 -5.55 9.03
CA ALA A 142 -2.96 -5.65 10.05
C ALA A 142 -2.79 -6.92 10.90
N LYS A 143 -2.61 -6.75 12.21
CA LYS A 143 -2.45 -7.86 13.17
C LYS A 143 -3.79 -8.31 13.73
N ASN A 144 -4.74 -7.38 13.86
CA ASN A 144 -6.02 -7.59 14.52
C ASN A 144 -7.20 -7.19 13.63
N GLN A 145 -8.38 -7.77 13.85
CA GLN A 145 -9.59 -7.43 13.06
C GLN A 145 -9.99 -5.95 13.12
N LYS A 146 -9.68 -5.26 14.23
CA LYS A 146 -9.94 -3.82 14.35
C LYS A 146 -9.06 -3.02 13.37
N GLU A 147 -7.77 -3.36 13.31
CA GLU A 147 -6.79 -2.73 12.42
C GLU A 147 -7.11 -3.02 10.94
N VAL A 148 -7.67 -4.20 10.63
CA VAL A 148 -8.02 -4.57 9.24
C VAL A 148 -8.90 -3.52 8.57
N LYS A 149 -9.90 -2.97 9.28
CA LYS A 149 -10.81 -1.97 8.70
C LYS A 149 -10.10 -0.65 8.41
N ASN A 150 -9.25 -0.20 9.32
CA ASN A 150 -8.50 1.05 9.17
C ASN A 150 -7.48 0.94 8.04
N TRP A 151 -6.68 -0.13 8.06
CA TRP A 151 -5.74 -0.45 7.00
C TRP A 151 -6.43 -0.57 5.64
N ARG A 152 -7.60 -1.21 5.58
CA ARG A 152 -8.36 -1.30 4.33
C ARG A 152 -8.70 0.09 3.78
N ARG A 153 -9.28 0.97 4.61
CA ARG A 153 -9.64 2.34 4.20
C ARG A 153 -8.40 3.12 3.74
N PHE A 154 -7.31 3.03 4.49
CA PHE A 154 -6.04 3.67 4.16
C PHE A 154 -5.50 3.19 2.79
N LEU A 155 -5.43 1.87 2.60
CA LEU A 155 -4.91 1.25 1.37
C LEU A 155 -5.82 1.49 0.15
N GLU A 156 -7.13 1.57 0.36
CA GLU A 156 -8.11 1.89 -0.68
C GLU A 156 -7.87 3.31 -1.22
N ILE A 157 -7.61 4.29 -0.35
CA ILE A 157 -7.28 5.67 -0.76
C ILE A 157 -5.96 5.70 -1.56
N LEU A 158 -5.00 4.85 -1.21
CA LEU A 158 -3.74 4.72 -1.96
C LEU A 158 -3.93 4.10 -3.35
N GLY A 159 -5.06 3.44 -3.61
CA GLY A 159 -5.42 2.86 -4.90
C GLY A 159 -5.42 1.34 -4.96
N VAL A 160 -5.32 0.64 -3.82
CA VAL A 160 -5.51 -0.81 -3.75
C VAL A 160 -6.97 -1.15 -4.05
N ARG A 161 -7.22 -2.19 -4.83
CA ARG A 161 -8.57 -2.57 -5.29
C ARG A 161 -8.96 -3.97 -4.86
N ASP A 162 -10.25 -4.22 -4.74
CA ASP A 162 -10.76 -5.58 -4.50
C ASP A 162 -10.72 -6.42 -5.79
N LEU A 163 -11.02 -5.81 -6.93
CA LEU A 163 -11.24 -6.50 -8.20
C LEU A 163 -10.41 -5.90 -9.34
N PRO A 164 -10.01 -6.72 -10.34
CA PRO A 164 -9.35 -6.23 -11.53
C PRO A 164 -10.30 -5.42 -12.40
N ILE A 165 -9.74 -4.39 -13.04
CA ILE A 165 -10.41 -3.67 -14.12
C ILE A 165 -10.14 -4.44 -15.40
N VAL A 166 -11.19 -4.77 -16.15
CA VAL A 166 -11.04 -5.40 -17.47
C VAL A 166 -11.36 -4.40 -18.56
N HIS A 167 -10.45 -4.31 -19.53
CA HIS A 167 -10.66 -3.54 -20.74
C HIS A 167 -10.81 -4.46 -21.94
N LYS A 168 -11.79 -4.17 -22.79
CA LYS A 168 -11.99 -4.89 -24.05
C LYS A 168 -10.99 -4.41 -25.08
N VAL A 169 -9.93 -5.19 -25.32
CA VAL A 169 -8.99 -4.95 -26.42
C VAL A 169 -9.49 -5.68 -27.68
N ARG A 170 -9.52 -4.96 -28.81
CA ARG A 170 -9.76 -5.57 -30.13
C ARG A 170 -8.42 -6.00 -30.72
N LEU A 171 -8.18 -7.30 -30.77
CA LEU A 171 -7.00 -7.86 -31.43
C LEU A 171 -7.35 -8.18 -32.89
N ASN A 172 -6.56 -7.64 -33.82
CA ASN A 172 -6.66 -7.95 -35.24
C ASN A 172 -5.74 -9.13 -35.55
N TYR A 173 -6.32 -10.31 -35.79
CA TYR A 173 -5.56 -11.51 -36.13
C TYR A 173 -5.37 -11.64 -37.64
N THR A 174 -4.16 -12.00 -38.07
CA THR A 174 -3.89 -12.37 -39.47
C THR A 174 -4.08 -13.88 -39.67
N LYS A 175 -4.31 -14.31 -40.91
CA LYS A 175 -4.49 -15.75 -41.23
C LYS A 175 -3.30 -16.62 -40.79
N SER A 176 -2.09 -16.06 -40.76
CA SER A 176 -0.88 -16.72 -40.27
C SER A 176 -0.90 -17.00 -38.76
N ASP A 177 -1.54 -16.14 -37.97
CA ASP A 177 -1.65 -16.27 -36.51
C ASP A 177 -2.62 -17.38 -36.10
N LEU A 178 -3.61 -17.66 -36.95
CA LEU A 178 -4.62 -18.71 -36.74
C LEU A 178 -4.16 -20.12 -37.14
N VAL A 179 -3.12 -20.21 -37.97
CA VAL A 179 -2.68 -21.48 -38.60
C VAL A 179 -1.48 -22.10 -37.89
N ARG A 180 -0.65 -21.30 -37.19
CA ARG A 180 0.60 -21.80 -36.59
C ARG A 180 0.45 -22.49 -35.25
N GLU A 181 -0.67 -22.31 -34.56
CA GLU A 181 -0.99 -23.00 -33.31
C GLU A 181 -2.49 -22.77 -33.07
N SER A 182 -3.20 -23.75 -32.49
CA SER A 182 -4.56 -23.47 -32.05
C SER A 182 -4.51 -22.24 -31.15
N PRO A 183 -5.39 -21.23 -31.36
CA PRO A 183 -5.38 -20.00 -30.56
C PRO A 183 -5.65 -20.27 -29.06
N PHE A 184 -5.95 -21.52 -28.70
CA PHE A 184 -6.16 -22.00 -27.35
C PHE A 184 -5.02 -22.87 -26.79
N THR A 185 -4.02 -23.27 -27.59
CA THR A 185 -3.00 -24.26 -27.16
C THR A 185 -1.67 -23.68 -26.74
N LYS A 186 -1.29 -22.47 -27.19
CA LYS A 186 -0.03 -21.82 -26.75
C LYS A 186 -0.21 -20.56 -25.90
N TYR A 187 -1.45 -20.13 -25.70
CA TYR A 187 -1.76 -19.04 -24.80
C TYR A 187 -2.48 -19.65 -23.59
N PRO A 188 -1.91 -19.69 -22.37
CA PRO A 188 -2.79 -19.59 -21.22
C PRO A 188 -3.61 -18.34 -21.47
N ARG A 189 -4.91 -18.52 -21.73
CA ARG A 189 -5.86 -17.53 -22.28
C ARG A 189 -5.43 -16.12 -21.87
N LYS A 190 -4.65 -15.44 -22.72
CA LYS A 190 -4.13 -14.11 -22.43
C LYS A 190 -5.29 -13.14 -22.63
N PHE A 191 -6.19 -13.10 -21.66
CA PHE A 191 -6.76 -11.83 -21.29
C PHE A 191 -5.58 -11.05 -20.75
N GLU A 192 -4.99 -10.22 -21.61
CA GLU A 192 -4.13 -9.16 -21.12
C GLU A 192 -5.07 -8.23 -20.37
N ILE A 193 -5.21 -8.47 -19.07
CA ILE A 193 -5.79 -7.52 -18.15
C ILE A 193 -4.72 -6.42 -18.05
N GLN A 194 -4.58 -5.61 -19.10
CA GLN A 194 -3.75 -4.42 -19.09
C GLN A 194 -4.49 -3.38 -18.25
N ILE A 195 -4.25 -3.39 -16.96
CA ILE A 195 -4.71 -2.32 -16.07
C ILE A 195 -3.76 -1.15 -16.30
N PHE A 196 -4.20 -0.09 -16.98
CA PHE A 196 -3.83 1.34 -16.79
C PHE A 196 -4.28 2.20 -17.99
N HIS A 197 -5.42 2.91 -17.87
CA HIS A 197 -5.67 4.34 -18.18
C HIS A 197 -7.17 4.69 -17.95
N PRO A 198 -7.55 5.88 -17.44
CA PRO A 198 -8.88 6.10 -16.82
C PRO A 198 -10.08 6.23 -17.76
N THR A 199 -9.90 6.16 -19.07
CA THR A 199 -10.90 6.70 -20.01
C THR A 199 -11.98 5.69 -20.42
N LEU A 200 -11.80 4.39 -20.24
CA LEU A 200 -12.75 3.33 -20.65
C LEU A 200 -12.74 2.09 -19.72
N ALA A 201 -12.61 2.30 -18.41
CA ALA A 201 -12.65 1.24 -17.40
C ALA A 201 -14.09 0.86 -17.03
N VAL A 202 -14.40 -0.43 -16.98
CA VAL A 202 -15.60 -0.95 -16.31
C VAL A 202 -15.13 -1.73 -15.09
N ASP A 203 -15.59 -1.33 -13.90
CA ASP A 203 -15.37 -2.11 -12.69
C ASP A 203 -16.17 -3.41 -12.79
N LEU A 204 -15.51 -4.54 -12.57
CA LEU A 204 -16.17 -5.83 -12.56
C LEU A 204 -16.97 -6.00 -11.27
N SER A 205 -18.15 -6.61 -11.35
CA SER A 205 -18.81 -7.16 -10.17
C SER A 205 -18.22 -8.52 -9.80
N VAL A 206 -18.48 -8.97 -8.56
CA VAL A 206 -18.13 -10.33 -8.11
C VAL A 206 -18.78 -11.40 -9.00
N GLN A 207 -19.97 -11.12 -9.54
CA GLN A 207 -20.65 -12.04 -10.47
C GLN A 207 -19.93 -12.11 -11.82
N ASP A 208 -19.43 -10.98 -12.33
CA ASP A 208 -18.67 -10.93 -13.58
C ASP A 208 -17.34 -11.69 -13.45
N VAL A 209 -16.69 -11.60 -12.30
CA VAL A 209 -15.45 -12.36 -12.00
C VAL A 209 -15.71 -13.85 -12.00
N LYS A 210 -16.79 -14.31 -11.33
CA LYS A 210 -17.20 -15.72 -11.33
C LYS A 210 -17.60 -16.20 -12.73
N TYR A 211 -18.26 -15.35 -13.51
CA TYR A 211 -18.59 -15.63 -14.90
C TYR A 211 -17.33 -15.74 -15.77
N LEU A 212 -16.35 -14.84 -15.60
CA LEU A 212 -15.06 -14.91 -16.29
C LEU A 212 -14.29 -16.17 -15.91
N ALA A 213 -14.24 -16.56 -14.63
CA ALA A 213 -13.64 -17.81 -14.17
C ALA A 213 -14.27 -19.04 -14.86
N THR A 214 -15.61 -19.04 -14.94
CA THR A 214 -16.37 -20.10 -15.62
C THR A 214 -16.10 -20.12 -17.13
N MET A 215 -16.09 -18.94 -17.77
CA MET A 215 -15.75 -18.78 -19.18
C MET A 215 -14.31 -19.19 -19.49
N LEU A 216 -13.39 -19.02 -18.53
CA LEU A 216 -11.99 -19.44 -18.57
C LEU A 216 -11.82 -20.97 -18.42
N GLY A 217 -12.91 -21.72 -18.24
CA GLY A 217 -12.88 -23.18 -18.13
C GLY A 217 -12.34 -23.68 -16.80
N GLN A 218 -12.30 -22.83 -15.78
CA GLN A 218 -11.93 -23.18 -14.41
C GLN A 218 -13.23 -23.49 -13.66
N SER A 219 -13.52 -24.77 -13.44
CA SER A 219 -14.64 -25.21 -12.59
C SER A 219 -14.24 -25.10 -11.12
N PHE A 220 -15.13 -24.53 -10.29
CA PHE A 220 -15.03 -24.48 -8.83
C PHE A 220 -14.88 -25.86 -8.18
#